data_AF-A0ABD5A0U6-F1
#
_entry.id   AF-A0ABD5A0U6-F1
#
_cell.length_a   1.000
_cell.length_b   1.000
_cell.length_c   1.000
_cell.angle_alpha   90.00
_cell.angle_beta   90.00
_cell.angle_gamma   90.00
#
_symmetry.space_group_name_H-M   'P 1'
#
loop_
_entity.id
_entity.type
_entity.pdbx_description
1 polymer ?
#
loop_
_entity_poly.entity_id
_entity_poly.type
_entity_poly.pdbx_seq_one_letter_code
_entity_poly.pdbx_strand_id
1 'polypeptide(L)'
;MKEEKKPDVAKLLGITDDLMFQNVMKDPVNCRMFLHEVFPDLDIQGLTVRTQERIAFNKEEKFSVLDVLIKDSKGRRYDIEMQVAPQKDLDKRARYYMYKMMEDGFLHQGEGYGELTAVYVIFVLPFDPKGKGLKRYTFTYSAREDKSVELNDESEIIYLNSKGKKGSVSQGLEDFYSLMEGKNTTNSEFIKRIKKTMDNYRKTEEWSE
;
A
#
# COMPACT_ATOMS: atom_id res chain seq x y z
N MET A 1 -3.82 -45.42 2.45
CA MET A 1 -3.76 -44.03 1.93
C MET A 1 -4.46 -43.14 2.94
N LYS A 2 -3.73 -42.22 3.59
CA LYS A 2 -4.37 -41.21 4.43
C LYS A 2 -4.99 -40.19 3.48
N GLU A 3 -6.29 -39.98 3.59
CA GLU A 3 -6.94 -38.83 2.96
C GLU A 3 -6.28 -37.57 3.51
N GLU A 4 -5.54 -36.87 2.66
CA GLU A 4 -5.17 -35.49 2.93
C GLU A 4 -6.48 -34.71 3.02
N LYS A 5 -6.81 -34.25 4.24
CA LYS A 5 -7.88 -33.28 4.44
C LYS A 5 -7.57 -32.10 3.51
N LYS A 6 -8.42 -31.90 2.49
CA LYS A 6 -8.42 -30.66 1.71
C LYS A 6 -8.48 -29.49 2.70
N PRO A 7 -7.59 -28.50 2.59
CA PRO A 7 -7.64 -27.33 3.45
C PRO A 7 -9.02 -26.70 3.34
N ASP A 8 -9.60 -26.37 4.50
CA ASP A 8 -10.83 -25.60 4.58
C ASP A 8 -10.57 -24.23 3.95
N VAL A 9 -11.09 -24.01 2.74
CA VAL A 9 -10.83 -22.82 1.92
C VAL A 9 -11.36 -21.56 2.60
N ALA A 10 -12.40 -21.68 3.44
CA ALA A 10 -12.92 -20.59 4.27
C ALA A 10 -11.96 -20.17 5.41
N LYS A 11 -10.93 -20.99 5.69
CA LYS A 11 -9.88 -20.73 6.70
C LYS A 11 -8.62 -20.08 6.12
N LEU A 12 -8.56 -19.82 4.82
CA LEU A 12 -7.31 -19.56 4.08
C LEU A 12 -7.13 -18.13 3.54
N LEU A 13 -8.08 -17.22 3.75
CA LEU A 13 -8.02 -15.86 3.21
C LEU A 13 -7.82 -14.85 4.36
N GLY A 14 -6.54 -14.52 4.60
CA GLY A 14 -6.09 -13.50 5.55
C GLY A 14 -6.23 -12.09 4.98
N ILE A 15 -5.48 -11.13 5.55
CA ILE A 15 -5.47 -9.74 5.04
C ILE A 15 -4.92 -9.61 3.61
N THR A 16 -4.28 -10.66 3.09
CA THR A 16 -3.75 -10.72 1.72
C THR A 16 -4.79 -11.13 0.68
N ASP A 17 -6.00 -11.48 1.09
CA ASP A 17 -7.10 -11.71 0.16
C ASP A 17 -7.62 -10.38 -0.40
N ASP A 18 -7.95 -10.35 -1.69
CA ASP A 18 -8.29 -9.12 -2.39
C ASP A 18 -9.55 -8.47 -1.81
N LEU A 19 -10.62 -9.25 -1.57
CA LEU A 19 -11.87 -8.73 -1.02
C LEU A 19 -11.70 -8.29 0.44
N MET A 20 -11.01 -9.10 1.24
CA MET A 20 -10.68 -8.76 2.63
C MET A 20 -9.87 -7.47 2.72
N PHE A 21 -8.82 -7.35 1.92
CA PHE A 21 -7.94 -6.18 1.90
C PHE A 21 -8.72 -4.93 1.50
N GLN A 22 -9.50 -5.00 0.41
CA GLN A 22 -10.35 -3.91 -0.02
C GLN A 22 -11.32 -3.49 1.08
N ASN A 23 -12.02 -4.44 1.71
CA ASN A 23 -12.97 -4.10 2.78
C ASN A 23 -12.29 -3.42 3.98
N VAL A 24 -11.13 -3.94 4.40
CA VAL A 24 -10.36 -3.35 5.49
C VAL A 24 -9.89 -1.94 5.16
N MET A 25 -9.40 -1.72 3.93
CA MET A 25 -8.85 -0.43 3.52
C MET A 25 -9.90 0.59 3.10
N LYS A 26 -11.16 0.20 2.83
CA LYS A 26 -12.27 1.16 2.64
C LYS A 26 -12.47 2.08 3.85
N ASP A 27 -12.04 1.68 5.05
CA ASP A 27 -12.11 2.49 6.26
C ASP A 27 -10.95 3.53 6.32
N PRO A 28 -11.24 4.85 6.28
CA PRO A 28 -10.21 5.89 6.34
C PRO A 28 -9.36 5.86 7.61
N VAL A 29 -9.87 5.33 8.73
CA VAL A 29 -9.08 5.22 9.96
C VAL A 29 -8.05 4.11 9.83
N ASN A 30 -8.38 2.98 9.20
CA ASN A 30 -7.42 1.91 8.93
C ASN A 30 -6.31 2.41 8.01
N CYS A 31 -6.67 3.11 6.93
CA CYS A 31 -5.73 3.75 6.02
C CYS A 31 -4.82 4.74 6.75
N ARG A 32 -5.37 5.61 7.60
CA ARG A 32 -4.58 6.57 8.39
C ARG A 32 -3.57 5.87 9.29
N MET A 33 -4.00 4.84 10.04
CA MET A 33 -3.10 4.11 10.93
C MET A 33 -2.00 3.40 10.14
N PHE A 34 -2.34 2.74 9.03
CA PHE A 34 -1.33 2.13 8.15
C PHE A 34 -0.33 3.16 7.63
N LEU A 35 -0.79 4.30 7.12
CA LEU A 35 0.08 5.35 6.60
C LEU A 35 0.97 5.97 7.68
N HIS A 36 0.52 6.10 8.94
CA HIS A 36 1.38 6.53 10.04
C HIS A 36 2.49 5.52 10.35
N GLU A 37 2.22 4.22 10.23
CA GLU A 37 3.25 3.19 10.41
C GLU A 37 4.29 3.22 9.26
N VAL A 38 3.87 3.62 8.06
CA VAL A 38 4.78 3.83 6.91
C VAL A 38 5.54 5.16 7.00
N PHE A 39 4.89 6.23 7.46
CA PHE A 39 5.42 7.60 7.50
C PHE A 39 5.20 8.21 8.89
N PRO A 40 6.01 7.84 9.89
CA PRO A 40 5.82 8.31 11.27
C PRO A 40 5.99 9.83 11.40
N ASP A 41 6.83 10.43 10.56
CA ASP A 41 7.15 11.86 10.60
C ASP A 41 6.22 12.72 9.72
N LEU A 42 5.34 12.08 8.95
CA LEU A 42 4.44 12.79 8.04
C LEU A 42 3.13 13.12 8.75
N ASP A 43 2.78 14.40 8.77
CA ASP A 43 1.52 14.88 9.34
C ASP A 43 0.35 14.58 8.39
N ILE A 44 -0.23 13.38 8.49
CA ILE A 44 -1.30 12.88 7.62
C ILE A 44 -2.67 13.11 8.29
N GLN A 45 -3.47 14.01 7.72
CA GLN A 45 -4.78 14.43 8.24
C GLN A 45 -5.87 14.36 7.17
N GLY A 46 -7.14 14.21 7.59
CA GLY A 46 -8.32 14.20 6.70
C GLY A 46 -8.21 13.34 5.43
N LEU A 47 -8.62 12.06 5.48
CA LEU A 47 -8.47 11.15 4.34
C LEU A 47 -9.78 10.96 3.58
N THR A 48 -9.70 11.07 2.26
CA THR A 48 -10.68 10.49 1.32
C THR A 48 -10.10 9.20 0.76
N VAL A 49 -10.85 8.10 0.83
CA VAL A 49 -10.39 6.77 0.39
C VAL A 49 -11.34 6.22 -0.68
N ARG A 50 -10.77 5.66 -1.75
CA ARG A 50 -11.49 4.93 -2.81
C ARG A 50 -10.77 3.62 -3.07
N THR A 51 -11.49 2.51 -3.11
CA THR A 51 -10.93 1.18 -3.40
C THR A 51 -11.34 0.70 -4.78
N GLN A 52 -10.47 -0.02 -5.46
CA GLN A 52 -10.68 -0.47 -6.85
C GLN A 52 -10.98 0.70 -7.79
N GLU A 53 -10.27 1.83 -7.60
CA GLU A 53 -10.49 3.03 -8.38
C GLU A 53 -9.88 2.86 -9.77
N ARG A 54 -10.71 3.01 -10.80
CA ARG A 54 -10.27 2.97 -12.19
C ARG A 54 -9.84 4.36 -12.64
N ILE A 55 -8.55 4.51 -12.95
CA ILE A 55 -7.96 5.76 -13.44
C ILE A 55 -7.45 5.63 -14.87
N ALA A 56 -7.68 6.67 -15.68
CA ALA A 56 -7.12 6.86 -17.01
C ALA A 56 -7.09 8.37 -17.33
N PHE A 57 -6.10 8.82 -18.09
CA PHE A 57 -5.99 10.22 -18.51
C PHE A 57 -6.99 10.54 -19.62
N ASN A 58 -7.09 9.62 -20.60
CA ASN A 58 -8.03 9.74 -21.70
C ASN A 58 -8.58 8.35 -22.08
N LYS A 59 -9.59 8.34 -22.96
CA LYS A 59 -10.32 7.11 -23.33
C LYS A 59 -9.48 6.08 -24.11
N GLU A 60 -8.34 6.49 -24.66
CA GLU A 60 -7.48 5.65 -25.51
C GLU A 60 -6.38 4.94 -24.71
N GLU A 61 -6.21 5.28 -23.44
CA GLU A 61 -5.16 4.72 -22.60
C GLU A 61 -5.50 3.41 -21.93
N LYS A 62 -4.45 2.69 -21.54
CA LYS A 62 -4.56 1.58 -20.62
C LYS A 62 -4.99 2.08 -19.25
N PHE A 63 -6.21 1.69 -18.86
CA PHE A 63 -6.74 1.89 -17.52
C PHE A 63 -5.85 1.21 -16.47
N SER A 64 -5.65 1.92 -15.35
CA SER A 64 -5.14 1.33 -14.12
C SER A 64 -6.30 1.16 -13.15
N VAL A 65 -6.32 0.04 -12.44
CA VAL A 65 -7.21 -0.14 -11.29
C VAL A 65 -6.29 -0.10 -10.09
N LEU A 66 -6.46 0.93 -9.27
CA LEU A 66 -5.73 1.10 -8.02
C LEU A 66 -6.48 0.40 -6.91
N ASP A 67 -5.78 -0.39 -6.11
CA ASP A 67 -6.39 -1.14 -5.01
C ASP A 67 -6.98 -0.18 -3.97
N VAL A 68 -6.21 0.83 -3.56
CA VAL A 68 -6.61 1.83 -2.55
C VAL A 68 -6.01 3.18 -2.90
N LEU A 69 -6.80 4.07 -3.50
CA LEU A 69 -6.45 5.45 -3.72
C LEU A 69 -6.87 6.31 -2.52
N ILE A 70 -5.91 7.05 -1.97
CA ILE A 70 -6.10 7.94 -0.83
C ILE A 70 -5.68 9.35 -1.21
N LYS A 71 -6.48 10.35 -0.83
CA LYS A 71 -6.08 11.76 -0.85
C LYS A 71 -6.23 12.34 0.56
N ASP A 72 -5.18 13.00 1.04
CA ASP A 72 -5.22 13.66 2.35
C ASP A 72 -5.62 15.14 2.25
N SER A 73 -5.81 15.79 3.39
CA SER A 73 -6.26 17.19 3.45
C SER A 73 -5.23 18.20 2.95
N LYS A 74 -3.96 17.79 2.77
CA LYS A 74 -2.90 18.60 2.15
C LYS A 74 -2.77 18.30 0.65
N GLY A 75 -3.66 17.49 0.09
CA GLY A 75 -3.69 17.15 -1.33
C GLY A 75 -2.70 16.06 -1.75
N ARG A 76 -1.90 15.51 -0.83
CA ARG A 76 -0.99 14.39 -1.13
C ARG A 76 -1.80 13.13 -1.45
N ARG A 77 -1.28 12.33 -2.37
CA ARG A 77 -1.95 11.12 -2.87
C ARG A 77 -1.14 9.88 -2.52
N TYR A 78 -1.84 8.82 -2.15
CA TYR A 78 -1.25 7.54 -1.79
C TYR A 78 -2.00 6.44 -2.53
N ASP A 79 -1.25 5.51 -3.10
CA ASP A 79 -1.76 4.26 -3.64
C ASP A 79 -1.20 3.10 -2.82
N ILE A 80 -2.08 2.28 -2.24
CA ILE A 80 -1.67 1.10 -1.47
C ILE A 80 -2.12 -0.15 -2.23
N GLU A 81 -1.14 -0.92 -2.71
CA GLU A 81 -1.33 -2.09 -3.56
C GLU A 81 -0.93 -3.37 -2.81
N MET A 82 -1.86 -4.31 -2.65
CA MET A 82 -1.56 -5.64 -2.11
C MET A 82 -1.24 -6.58 -3.27
N GLN A 83 0.01 -7.03 -3.37
CA GLN A 83 0.42 -7.91 -4.48
C GLN A 83 0.94 -9.23 -3.93
N VAL A 84 0.12 -10.28 -4.00
CA VAL A 84 0.45 -11.60 -3.41
C VAL A 84 1.41 -12.44 -4.26
N ALA A 85 1.46 -12.20 -5.57
CA ALA A 85 2.29 -12.95 -6.50
C ALA A 85 3.29 -12.04 -7.23
N PRO A 86 4.54 -12.49 -7.45
CA PRO A 86 5.49 -11.74 -8.27
C PRO A 86 4.95 -11.52 -9.69
N GLN A 87 5.05 -10.28 -10.16
CA GLN A 87 4.69 -9.91 -11.52
C GLN A 87 5.91 -9.34 -12.25
N LYS A 88 6.01 -9.62 -13.54
CA LYS A 88 7.00 -8.96 -14.41
C LYS A 88 6.74 -7.45 -14.44
N ASP A 89 7.82 -6.67 -14.57
CA ASP A 89 7.77 -5.21 -14.77
C ASP A 89 7.11 -4.41 -13.63
N LEU A 90 7.13 -4.91 -12.39
CA LEU A 90 6.55 -4.24 -11.21
C LEU A 90 7.02 -2.77 -11.08
N ASP A 91 8.30 -2.50 -11.30
CA ASP A 91 8.88 -1.15 -11.24
C ASP A 91 8.26 -0.21 -12.28
N LYS A 92 8.02 -0.72 -13.50
CA LYS A 92 7.38 0.07 -14.56
C LYS A 92 5.91 0.32 -14.24
N ARG A 93 5.22 -0.64 -13.60
CA ARG A 93 3.84 -0.48 -13.14
C ARG A 93 3.74 0.57 -12.03
N ALA A 94 4.61 0.49 -11.03
CA ALA A 94 4.67 1.47 -9.94
C ALA A 94 4.88 2.89 -10.48
N ARG A 95 5.85 3.06 -11.38
CA ARG A 95 6.09 4.35 -12.06
C ARG A 95 4.87 4.82 -12.87
N TYR A 96 4.19 3.92 -13.56
CA TYR A 96 2.99 4.26 -14.34
C TYR A 96 1.86 4.77 -13.44
N TYR A 97 1.61 4.11 -12.30
CA TYR A 97 0.60 4.53 -11.33
C TYR A 97 0.93 5.88 -10.70
N MET A 98 2.21 6.09 -10.33
CA MET A 98 2.69 7.36 -9.80
C MET A 98 2.39 8.53 -10.77
N TYR A 99 2.77 8.40 -12.04
CA TYR A 99 2.49 9.46 -13.03
C TYR A 99 1.00 9.71 -13.24
N LYS A 100 0.16 8.67 -13.21
CA LYS A 100 -1.29 8.82 -13.33
C LYS A 100 -1.90 9.58 -12.16
N MET A 101 -1.40 9.35 -10.95
CA MET A 101 -1.86 10.08 -9.77
C MET A 101 -1.35 11.53 -9.72
N MET A 102 -0.13 11.79 -10.22
CA MET A 102 0.44 13.14 -10.27
C MET A 102 -0.40 14.10 -11.10
N GLU A 103 -1.11 13.58 -12.11
CA GLU A 103 -1.89 14.38 -13.05
C GLU A 103 -3.02 15.20 -12.37
N ASP A 104 -3.75 14.60 -11.42
CA ASP A 104 -4.80 15.30 -10.64
C ASP A 104 -4.21 16.41 -9.76
N GLY A 105 -2.89 16.45 -9.59
CA GLY A 105 -2.15 17.48 -8.85
C GLY A 105 -1.36 18.45 -9.73
N PHE A 106 -1.57 18.44 -11.05
CA PHE A 106 -0.89 19.36 -11.94
C PHE A 106 -1.35 20.80 -11.74
N LEU A 107 -0.37 21.71 -11.88
CA LEU A 107 -0.57 23.13 -11.68
C LEU A 107 -1.35 23.76 -12.83
N HIS A 108 -2.23 24.69 -12.47
CA HIS A 108 -2.87 25.60 -13.38
C HIS A 108 -2.00 26.84 -13.66
N GLN A 109 -2.32 27.54 -14.75
CA GLN A 109 -1.60 28.75 -15.11
C GLN A 109 -1.69 29.79 -13.98
N GLY A 110 -0.52 30.22 -13.48
CA GLY A 110 -0.39 31.19 -12.40
C GLY A 110 -0.08 30.59 -11.03
N GLU A 111 -0.13 29.26 -10.87
CA GLU A 111 0.27 28.59 -9.63
C GLU A 111 1.79 28.40 -9.53
N GLY A 112 2.31 28.40 -8.30
CA GLY A 112 3.72 28.22 -8.02
C GLY A 112 4.12 26.74 -7.94
N TYR A 113 5.37 26.42 -8.26
CA TYR A 113 5.87 25.04 -8.19
C TYR A 113 5.83 24.42 -6.79
N GLY A 114 5.82 25.24 -5.73
CA GLY A 114 5.67 24.77 -4.35
C GLY A 114 4.26 24.25 -4.00
N GLU A 115 3.27 24.46 -4.86
CA GLU A 115 1.91 23.93 -4.68
C GLU A 115 1.77 22.48 -5.19
N LEU A 116 2.83 21.93 -5.82
CA LEU A 116 2.84 20.53 -6.21
C LEU A 116 2.77 19.64 -4.97
N THR A 117 1.88 18.65 -5.03
CA THR A 117 1.64 17.73 -3.91
C THR A 117 2.31 16.39 -4.17
N ALA A 118 2.94 15.85 -3.13
CA ALA A 118 3.62 14.55 -3.19
C ALA A 118 2.67 13.39 -3.56
N VAL A 119 3.24 12.40 -4.24
CA VAL A 119 2.56 11.14 -4.60
C VAL A 119 3.37 9.95 -4.08
N TYR A 120 2.69 9.01 -3.43
CA TYR A 120 3.29 7.81 -2.87
C TYR A 120 2.66 6.55 -3.47
N VAL A 121 3.47 5.64 -4.01
CA VAL A 121 3.00 4.31 -4.45
C VAL A 121 3.59 3.26 -3.54
N ILE A 122 2.74 2.55 -2.79
CA ILE A 122 3.12 1.64 -1.71
C ILE A 122 2.66 0.23 -2.04
N PHE A 123 3.60 -0.63 -2.43
CA PHE A 123 3.32 -2.06 -2.59
C PHE A 123 3.55 -2.80 -1.28
N VAL A 124 2.57 -3.60 -0.88
CA VAL A 124 2.65 -4.55 0.23
C VAL A 124 2.82 -5.95 -0.33
N LEU A 125 3.95 -6.59 -0.01
CA LEU A 125 4.43 -7.79 -0.72
C LEU A 125 4.73 -8.93 0.27
N PRO A 126 4.15 -10.13 0.10
CA PRO A 126 4.51 -11.33 0.86
C PRO A 126 5.74 -12.06 0.28
N PHE A 127 6.55 -11.36 -0.53
CA PHE A 127 7.78 -11.83 -1.15
C PHE A 127 8.80 -10.69 -1.29
N ASP A 128 10.08 -11.03 -1.50
CA ASP A 128 11.12 -10.03 -1.71
C ASP A 128 11.24 -9.64 -3.19
N PRO A 129 10.85 -8.42 -3.59
CA PRO A 129 10.88 -7.99 -4.99
C PRO A 129 12.29 -7.76 -5.56
N LYS A 130 13.30 -7.58 -4.69
CA LYS A 130 14.68 -7.22 -5.10
C LYS A 130 15.74 -8.24 -4.69
N GLY A 131 15.37 -9.22 -3.87
CA GLY A 131 16.28 -10.25 -3.36
C GLY A 131 17.39 -9.71 -2.45
N LYS A 132 17.20 -8.54 -1.82
CA LYS A 132 18.20 -7.95 -0.90
C LYS A 132 17.89 -8.22 0.58
N GLY A 133 16.69 -8.73 0.87
CA GLY A 133 16.22 -9.07 2.20
C GLY A 133 15.84 -7.85 3.04
N LEU A 134 15.66 -6.67 2.44
CA LEU A 134 15.21 -5.49 3.18
C LEU A 134 13.72 -5.62 3.51
N LYS A 135 13.32 -5.18 4.71
CA LYS A 135 11.90 -5.07 5.12
C LYS A 135 11.16 -3.97 4.37
N ARG A 136 11.87 -2.88 4.05
CA ARG A 136 11.37 -1.75 3.27
C ARG A 136 12.38 -1.40 2.20
N TYR A 137 11.89 -1.15 0.99
CA TYR A 137 12.61 -0.45 -0.05
C TYR A 137 11.89 0.88 -0.30
N THR A 138 12.59 1.99 -0.16
CA THR A 138 12.10 3.31 -0.60
C THR A 138 12.95 3.71 -1.80
N PHE A 139 12.28 4.11 -2.88
CA PHE A 139 12.91 4.59 -4.10
C PHE A 139 12.55 6.05 -4.30
N THR A 140 13.58 6.90 -4.23
CA THR A 140 13.59 8.32 -4.55
C THR A 140 14.47 8.56 -5.79
N TYR A 141 14.36 9.73 -6.40
CA TYR A 141 15.33 10.17 -7.40
C TYR A 141 16.56 10.77 -6.71
N SER A 142 17.75 10.37 -7.14
CA SER A 142 19.02 10.90 -6.63
C SER A 142 20.01 11.13 -7.78
N ALA A 143 20.98 12.00 -7.56
CA ALA A 143 22.04 12.23 -8.52
C ALA A 143 22.84 10.93 -8.75
N ARG A 144 23.17 10.66 -10.01
CA ARG A 144 23.89 9.44 -10.38
C ARG A 144 25.34 9.48 -9.86
N GLU A 145 25.91 10.67 -9.83
CA GLU A 145 27.27 10.98 -9.44
C GLU A 145 27.44 10.95 -7.91
N ASP A 146 26.41 11.35 -7.17
CA ASP A 146 26.39 11.32 -5.71
C ASP A 146 24.98 10.98 -5.19
N LYS A 147 24.83 9.74 -4.70
CA LYS A 147 23.55 9.22 -4.19
C LYS A 147 23.09 9.88 -2.90
N SER A 148 23.93 10.67 -2.24
CA SER A 148 23.51 11.46 -1.07
C SER A 148 22.75 12.73 -1.46
N VAL A 149 22.80 13.12 -2.73
CA VAL A 149 22.07 14.28 -3.27
C VAL A 149 20.75 13.80 -3.86
N GLU A 150 19.67 13.96 -3.10
CA GLU A 150 18.32 13.60 -3.54
C GLU A 150 17.65 14.73 -4.32
N LEU A 151 16.90 14.35 -5.36
CA LEU A 151 15.94 15.24 -6.02
C LEU A 151 14.69 15.29 -5.13
N ASN A 152 14.51 16.39 -4.42
CA ASN A 152 13.42 16.56 -3.45
C ASN A 152 12.08 16.88 -4.14
N ASP A 153 11.54 15.95 -4.92
CA ASP A 153 10.18 16.01 -5.49
C ASP A 153 9.11 15.42 -4.55
N GLU A 154 9.52 15.09 -3.31
CA GLU A 154 8.72 14.61 -2.18
C GLU A 154 7.96 13.29 -2.40
N SER A 155 8.10 12.69 -3.59
CA SER A 155 7.33 11.53 -4.04
C SER A 155 8.17 10.25 -3.91
N GLU A 156 7.54 9.15 -3.52
CA GLU A 156 8.25 7.88 -3.29
C GLU A 156 7.51 6.69 -3.89
N ILE A 157 8.28 5.71 -4.39
CA ILE A 157 7.81 4.34 -4.58
C ILE A 157 8.35 3.50 -3.43
N ILE A 158 7.46 2.80 -2.72
CA ILE A 158 7.79 2.04 -1.51
C ILE A 158 7.37 0.59 -1.67
N TYR A 159 8.30 -0.33 -1.45
CA TYR A 159 7.99 -1.77 -1.35
C TYR A 159 8.16 -2.23 0.09
N LEU A 160 7.05 -2.64 0.70
CA LEU A 160 6.98 -3.24 2.03
C LEU A 160 7.03 -4.76 1.87
N ASN A 161 8.14 -5.36 2.27
CA ASN A 161 8.45 -6.77 2.07
C ASN A 161 8.30 -7.54 3.38
N SER A 162 7.20 -8.31 3.53
CA SER A 162 6.92 -9.07 4.75
C SER A 162 8.00 -10.12 5.06
N LYS A 163 8.71 -10.61 4.04
CA LYS A 163 9.79 -11.59 4.15
C LYS A 163 11.14 -10.97 4.48
N GLY A 164 11.22 -9.65 4.51
CA GLY A 164 12.45 -8.91 4.81
C GLY A 164 12.95 -9.17 6.22
N LYS A 165 14.26 -9.21 6.39
CA LYS A 165 14.93 -9.42 7.68
C LYS A 165 15.93 -8.32 8.03
N LYS A 166 16.29 -7.48 7.06
CA LYS A 166 17.26 -6.40 7.19
C LYS A 166 16.57 -5.04 7.25
N GLY A 167 17.16 -4.13 8.01
CA GLY A 167 16.58 -2.82 8.29
C GLY A 167 15.54 -2.86 9.40
N SER A 168 15.05 -1.68 9.75
CA SER A 168 14.02 -1.46 10.76
C SER A 168 12.79 -0.83 10.12
N VAL A 169 11.62 -1.25 10.57
CA VAL A 169 10.33 -0.59 10.34
C VAL A 169 9.65 -0.42 11.70
N SER A 170 8.53 0.31 11.74
CA SER A 170 7.76 0.44 12.98
C SER A 170 7.26 -0.92 13.48
N GLN A 171 6.97 -1.03 14.78
CA GLN A 171 6.42 -2.26 15.34
C GLN A 171 5.05 -2.61 14.74
N GLY A 172 4.24 -1.62 14.38
CA GLY A 172 2.96 -1.86 13.71
C GLY A 172 3.13 -2.45 12.31
N LEU A 173 4.16 -2.05 11.55
CA LEU A 173 4.48 -2.69 10.27
C LEU A 173 4.99 -4.13 10.44
N GLU A 174 5.85 -4.40 11.44
CA GLU A 174 6.29 -5.78 11.74
C GLU A 174 5.09 -6.70 12.08
N ASP A 175 4.14 -6.18 12.84
CA ASP A 175 2.92 -6.92 13.14
C ASP A 175 2.03 -7.11 11.91
N PHE A 176 1.94 -6.11 11.03
CA PHE A 176 1.17 -6.21 9.80
C PHE A 176 1.77 -7.28 8.87
N TYR A 177 3.10 -7.34 8.76
CA TYR A 177 3.80 -8.42 8.05
C TYR A 177 3.51 -9.78 8.69
N SER A 178 3.52 -9.86 10.01
CA SER A 178 3.18 -11.09 10.73
C SER A 178 1.72 -11.51 10.47
N LEU A 179 0.78 -10.55 10.43
CA LEU A 179 -0.63 -10.78 10.10
C LEU A 179 -0.80 -11.34 8.68
N MET A 180 -0.11 -10.76 7.69
CA MET A 180 -0.11 -11.27 6.30
C MET A 180 0.36 -12.72 6.21
N GLU A 181 1.31 -13.10 7.08
CA GLU A 181 1.88 -14.45 7.09
C GLU A 181 1.12 -15.44 7.98
N GLY A 182 0.00 -15.03 8.57
CA GLY A 182 -0.77 -15.87 9.50
C GLY A 182 -0.03 -16.18 10.80
N LYS A 183 0.94 -15.33 11.18
CA LYS A 183 1.74 -15.46 12.39
C LYS A 183 1.11 -14.68 13.55
N ASN A 184 1.59 -14.98 14.75
CA ASN A 184 1.24 -14.20 15.93
C ASN A 184 1.76 -12.77 15.77
N THR A 185 0.91 -11.80 16.12
CA THR A 185 1.24 -10.38 16.14
C THR A 185 1.29 -9.91 17.59
N THR A 186 1.90 -8.75 17.84
CA THR A 186 1.57 -8.03 19.07
C THR A 186 0.13 -7.51 19.02
N ASN A 187 -0.41 -7.11 20.18
CA ASN A 187 -1.74 -6.52 20.29
C ASN A 187 -1.63 -4.98 20.24
N SER A 188 -0.91 -4.45 19.25
CA SER A 188 -0.90 -3.01 18.97
C SER A 188 -2.30 -2.52 18.59
N GLU A 189 -2.63 -1.25 18.89
CA GLU A 189 -3.94 -0.68 18.59
C GLU A 189 -4.27 -0.74 17.09
N PHE A 190 -3.26 -0.50 16.24
CA PHE A 190 -3.35 -0.66 14.79
C PHE A 190 -3.84 -2.06 14.41
N ILE A 191 -3.20 -3.10 14.92
CA ILE A 191 -3.49 -4.48 14.52
C ILE A 191 -4.79 -4.98 15.13
N LYS A 192 -5.11 -4.58 16.37
CA LYS A 192 -6.43 -4.85 16.96
C LYS A 192 -7.55 -4.29 16.08
N ARG A 193 -7.37 -3.06 15.59
CA ARG A 193 -8.36 -2.43 14.72
C ARG A 193 -8.50 -3.19 13.40
N ILE A 194 -7.39 -3.48 12.71
CA ILE A 194 -7.41 -4.25 11.46
C ILE A 194 -8.11 -5.60 11.66
N LYS A 195 -7.73 -6.36 12.69
CA LYS A 195 -8.37 -7.65 13.02
C LYS A 195 -9.86 -7.51 13.29
N LYS A 196 -10.26 -6.46 14.03
CA LYS A 196 -11.68 -6.19 14.29
C LYS A 196 -12.45 -5.92 12.99
N THR A 197 -11.89 -5.15 12.05
CA THR A 197 -12.53 -4.93 10.74
C THR A 197 -12.63 -6.23 9.96
N MET A 198 -11.57 -7.04 9.92
CA MET A 198 -11.58 -8.36 9.27
C MET A 198 -12.65 -9.28 9.87
N ASP A 199 -12.73 -9.37 11.19
CA ASP A 199 -13.69 -10.23 11.90
C ASP A 199 -15.13 -9.76 11.74
N ASN A 200 -15.35 -8.46 11.55
CA ASN A 200 -16.67 -7.93 11.22
C ASN A 200 -17.05 -8.26 9.78
N TYR A 201 -16.12 -8.13 8.82
CA TYR A 201 -16.38 -8.45 7.43
C TYR A 201 -16.66 -9.94 7.22
N ARG A 202 -15.95 -10.83 7.94
CA ARG A 202 -16.23 -12.29 7.90
C ARG A 202 -17.65 -12.69 8.29
N LYS A 203 -18.40 -11.80 8.94
CA LYS A 203 -19.79 -12.02 9.37
C LYS A 203 -20.82 -11.48 8.38
N THR A 204 -20.40 -10.82 7.30
CA THR A 204 -21.30 -10.32 6.27
C THR A 204 -21.65 -11.42 5.28
N GLU A 205 -22.80 -11.28 4.62
CA GLU A 205 -23.21 -12.17 3.53
C GLU A 205 -22.23 -12.08 2.35
N GLU A 206 -21.70 -10.87 2.07
CA GLU A 206 -20.71 -10.60 1.03
C GLU A 206 -19.42 -11.44 1.16
N TRP A 207 -19.02 -11.84 2.37
CA TRP A 207 -17.87 -12.72 2.58
C TRP A 207 -18.21 -14.22 2.43
N SER A 208 -19.49 -14.56 2.57
CA SER A 208 -19.96 -15.95 2.59
C SER A 208 -20.37 -16.48 1.21
N GLU A 209 -20.40 -15.60 0.20
CA GLU A 209 -20.62 -15.90 -1.23
C GLU A 209 -19.31 -16.25 -1.96
#